data_AF-A0A524MDE3-F1
#
_entry.id   AF-A0A524MDE3-F1
#
_cell.length_a   1.000
_cell.length_b   1.000
_cell.length_c   1.000
_cell.angle_alpha   90.00
_cell.angle_beta   90.00
_cell.angle_gamma   90.00
#
_symmetry.space_group_name_H-M   'P 1'
#
loop_
_entity.id
_entity.type
_entity.pdbx_description
1 polymer ?
#
loop_
_entity_poly.entity_id
_entity_poly.type
_entity_poly.pdbx_seq_one_letter_code
_entity_poly.pdbx_strand_id
1 'polypeptide(L)'
;MNIIPCQNLISNGIIKQLMDSILVVVAHPDDESLGAGGTIRKHHDLGIPVDVHCMTGNEIRNKEMQIACGILGVRNLFLSERDDFTIDMSLRNEVVGAILKTRPTIMITHYPDDYNINHQKCAQIVFDAVEWASHTTIFDDAHRVQRI
;
A
#
# COMPACT_ATOMS: atom_id res chain seq x y z
N MET A 1 0.41 13.21 30.47
CA MET A 1 1.73 12.87 29.90
C MET A 1 1.91 11.38 30.11
N ASN A 2 1.55 10.56 29.13
CA ASN A 2 1.56 9.10 29.27
C ASN A 2 2.96 8.59 28.94
N ILE A 3 3.76 8.37 29.98
CA ILE A 3 5.08 7.75 29.88
C ILE A 3 4.86 6.23 29.93
N ILE A 4 5.18 5.53 28.85
CA ILE A 4 5.17 4.06 28.82
C ILE A 4 6.58 3.58 29.21
N PRO A 5 6.74 2.69 30.22
CA PRO A 5 8.06 2.22 30.66
C PRO A 5 8.76 1.34 29.60
N CYS A 6 10.07 1.52 29.45
CA CYS A 6 10.95 0.83 28.49
C CYS A 6 10.99 -0.71 28.63
N GLN A 7 10.54 -1.25 29.77
CA GLN A 7 10.77 -2.65 30.16
C GLN A 7 9.89 -3.68 29.44
N ASN A 8 8.89 -3.26 28.63
CA ASN A 8 8.08 -4.17 27.81
C ASN A 8 8.49 -4.23 26.33
N LEU A 9 9.57 -3.55 25.92
CA LEU A 9 9.99 -3.45 24.52
C LEU A 9 10.99 -4.55 24.09
N ILE A 10 11.43 -5.41 25.00
CA ILE A 10 12.56 -6.32 24.73
C ILE A 10 12.07 -7.69 24.25
N SER A 11 11.75 -7.77 22.96
CA SER A 11 12.16 -8.90 22.13
C SER A 11 12.34 -8.40 20.71
N ASN A 12 13.40 -8.85 20.02
CA ASN A 12 13.73 -8.44 18.64
C ASN A 12 12.62 -8.74 17.61
N GLY A 13 11.53 -9.42 17.99
CA GLY A 13 10.33 -9.61 17.18
C GLY A 13 9.25 -8.55 17.39
N ILE A 14 9.05 -8.05 18.61
CA ILE A 14 7.92 -7.14 18.93
C ILE A 14 8.19 -5.71 18.42
N ILE A 15 9.42 -5.18 18.55
CA ILE A 15 9.75 -3.86 17.99
C ILE A 15 9.69 -3.88 16.46
N LYS A 16 10.13 -4.97 15.82
CA LYS A 16 10.03 -5.11 14.35
C LYS A 16 8.58 -5.14 13.90
N GLN A 17 7.73 -5.90 14.61
CA GLN A 17 6.29 -5.97 14.35
C GLN A 17 5.57 -4.62 14.59
N LEU A 18 6.07 -3.78 15.50
CA LEU A 18 5.62 -2.40 15.73
C LEU A 18 6.12 -1.40 14.66
N MET A 19 7.14 -1.76 13.87
CA MET A 19 7.70 -0.93 12.79
C MET A 19 7.25 -1.39 11.39
N ASP A 20 6.60 -2.54 11.29
CA ASP A 20 6.07 -3.03 10.03
C ASP A 20 4.93 -2.12 9.58
N SER A 21 4.91 -1.81 8.29
CA SER A 21 3.85 -1.05 7.63
C SER A 21 3.51 -1.72 6.31
N ILE A 22 2.25 -1.60 5.91
CA ILE A 22 1.72 -2.26 4.73
C ILE A 22 1.31 -1.18 3.74
N LEU A 23 1.69 -1.33 2.48
CA LEU A 23 1.13 -0.59 1.38
C LEU A 23 0.33 -1.55 0.49
N VAL A 24 -0.97 -1.30 0.40
CA VAL A 24 -1.87 -1.99 -0.52
C VAL A 24 -1.98 -1.17 -1.79
N VAL A 25 -1.73 -1.77 -2.95
CA VAL A 25 -1.86 -1.10 -4.24
C VAL A 25 -2.85 -1.86 -5.10
N VAL A 26 -3.92 -1.18 -5.50
CA VAL A 26 -5.04 -1.75 -6.24
C VAL A 26 -5.34 -0.96 -7.52
N ALA A 27 -6.04 -1.62 -8.44
CA ALA A 27 -6.39 -1.04 -9.73
C ALA A 27 -7.56 -0.07 -9.59
N HIS A 28 -8.67 -0.52 -8.99
CA HIS A 28 -9.94 0.19 -8.98
C HIS A 28 -10.48 0.45 -7.55
N PRO A 29 -11.32 1.49 -7.37
CA PRO A 29 -11.95 1.76 -6.08
C PRO A 29 -12.99 0.70 -5.68
N ASP A 30 -12.64 -0.21 -4.76
CA ASP A 30 -13.42 -1.35 -4.22
C ASP A 30 -12.51 -2.59 -4.04
N ASP A 31 -11.52 -2.74 -4.90
CA ASP A 31 -10.51 -3.81 -4.87
C ASP A 31 -9.82 -3.93 -3.51
N GLU A 32 -9.57 -2.81 -2.81
CA GLU A 32 -8.92 -2.82 -1.50
C GLU A 32 -9.81 -3.48 -0.45
N SER A 33 -11.12 -3.23 -0.54
CA SER A 33 -12.13 -3.76 0.36
C SER A 33 -12.41 -5.23 0.06
N LEU A 34 -12.57 -5.58 -1.22
CA LEU A 34 -12.87 -6.95 -1.67
C LEU A 34 -11.67 -7.89 -1.54
N GLY A 35 -10.48 -7.42 -1.93
CA GLY A 35 -9.26 -8.24 -1.93
C GLY A 35 -8.58 -8.30 -0.57
N ALA A 36 -8.52 -7.17 0.15
CA ALA A 36 -7.71 -7.05 1.36
C ALA A 36 -8.44 -6.43 2.57
N GLY A 37 -9.74 -6.13 2.51
CA GLY A 37 -10.43 -5.36 3.55
C GLY A 37 -10.31 -5.95 4.95
N GLY A 38 -10.51 -7.27 5.08
CA GLY A 38 -10.32 -7.97 6.36
C GLY A 38 -8.87 -7.91 6.86
N THR A 39 -7.90 -7.99 5.95
CA THR A 39 -6.47 -7.85 6.26
C THR A 39 -6.14 -6.43 6.71
N ILE A 40 -6.65 -5.42 6.01
CA ILE A 40 -6.46 -4.00 6.34
C ILE A 40 -6.98 -3.74 7.76
N ARG A 41 -8.25 -4.08 8.04
CA ARG A 41 -8.87 -3.87 9.35
C ARG A 41 -8.12 -4.59 10.47
N LYS A 42 -7.76 -5.85 10.24
CA LYS A 42 -7.01 -6.65 11.21
C LYS A 42 -5.68 -6.00 11.58
N HIS A 43 -4.93 -5.50 10.61
CA HIS A 43 -3.63 -4.87 10.87
C HIS A 43 -3.79 -3.50 11.55
N HIS A 44 -4.79 -2.71 11.15
CA HIS A 44 -5.16 -1.50 11.88
C HIS A 44 -5.45 -1.79 13.37
N ASP A 45 -6.25 -2.83 13.67
CA ASP A 45 -6.58 -3.22 15.05
C ASP A 45 -5.36 -3.66 15.87
N LEU A 46 -4.32 -4.14 15.21
CA LEU A 46 -3.02 -4.48 15.81
C LEU A 46 -2.09 -3.26 15.95
N GLY A 47 -2.51 -2.08 15.52
CA GLY A 47 -1.68 -0.86 15.51
C GLY A 47 -0.63 -0.84 14.39
N ILE A 48 -0.73 -1.75 13.42
CA ILE A 48 0.15 -1.81 12.25
C ILE A 48 -0.43 -0.88 11.17
N PRO A 49 0.28 0.18 10.77
CA PRO A 49 -0.24 1.13 9.79
C PRO A 49 -0.37 0.51 8.41
N VAL A 50 -1.53 0.73 7.79
CA VAL A 50 -1.83 0.30 6.42
C VAL A 50 -2.17 1.53 5.58
N ASP A 51 -1.45 1.71 4.47
CA ASP A 51 -1.75 2.72 3.46
C ASP A 51 -2.31 2.04 2.21
N VAL A 52 -3.11 2.78 1.44
CA VAL A 52 -3.73 2.29 0.21
C VAL A 52 -3.45 3.24 -0.95
N HIS A 53 -3.11 2.71 -2.11
CA HIS A 53 -2.99 3.44 -3.36
C HIS A 53 -3.89 2.81 -4.42
N CYS A 54 -4.81 3.59 -4.98
CA CYS A 54 -5.66 3.21 -6.09
C CYS A 54 -5.19 3.88 -7.39
N MET A 55 -4.97 3.08 -8.44
CA MET A 55 -4.43 3.59 -9.72
C MET A 55 -5.46 4.34 -10.55
N THR A 56 -6.75 4.04 -10.40
CA THR A 56 -7.83 4.70 -11.14
C THR A 56 -8.89 5.21 -10.18
N GLY A 57 -9.83 5.99 -10.72
CA GLY A 57 -10.89 6.56 -9.92
C GLY A 57 -11.54 7.73 -10.63
N ASN A 58 -12.72 8.08 -10.15
CA ASN A 58 -13.41 9.31 -10.53
C ASN A 58 -13.99 9.93 -9.26
N GLU A 59 -14.42 11.19 -9.35
CA GLU A 59 -14.93 11.96 -8.22
C GLU A 59 -15.93 11.18 -7.33
N ILE A 60 -16.85 10.41 -7.92
CA ILE A 60 -17.86 9.65 -7.18
C ILE A 60 -17.23 8.45 -6.48
N ARG A 61 -16.53 7.59 -7.24
CA ARG A 61 -15.90 6.37 -6.70
C ARG A 61 -14.80 6.67 -5.69
N ASN A 62 -14.09 7.79 -5.87
CA ASN A 62 -13.08 8.26 -4.93
C ASN A 62 -13.69 8.65 -3.58
N LYS A 63 -14.87 9.29 -3.57
CA LYS A 63 -15.59 9.58 -2.33
C LYS A 63 -16.06 8.30 -1.64
N GLU A 64 -16.55 7.32 -2.39
CA GLU A 64 -16.95 6.02 -1.85
C GLU A 64 -15.77 5.29 -1.21
N MET A 65 -14.64 5.22 -1.90
CA MET A 65 -13.41 4.59 -1.39
C MET A 65 -12.84 5.32 -0.17
N GLN A 66 -12.91 6.66 -0.12
CA GLN A 66 -12.53 7.42 1.07
C GLN A 66 -13.33 7.00 2.31
N ILE A 67 -14.65 6.82 2.15
CA ILE A 67 -15.52 6.37 3.23
C ILE A 67 -15.15 4.94 3.64
N ALA A 68 -15.00 4.02 2.66
CA ALA A 68 -14.62 2.63 2.92
C ALA A 68 -13.28 2.53 3.65
N CYS A 69 -12.25 3.21 3.15
CA CYS A 69 -10.92 3.27 3.76
C CYS A 69 -10.95 3.87 5.18
N GLY A 70 -11.81 4.87 5.42
CA GLY A 70 -12.04 5.42 6.76
C GLY A 70 -12.60 4.39 7.75
N ILE A 71 -13.52 3.54 7.30
CA ILE A 71 -14.07 2.42 8.11
C ILE A 71 -12.99 1.36 8.35
N LEU A 72 -12.20 1.04 7.34
CA LEU A 72 -11.13 0.04 7.41
C LEU A 72 -9.94 0.49 8.29
N GLY A 73 -9.79 1.80 8.55
CA GLY A 73 -8.69 2.35 9.34
C GLY A 73 -7.41 2.55 8.52
N VAL A 74 -7.54 2.88 7.23
CA VAL A 74 -6.39 3.21 6.38
C VAL A 74 -5.74 4.51 6.87
N ARG A 75 -4.41 4.51 7.00
CA ARG A 75 -3.62 5.66 7.48
C ARG A 75 -3.47 6.74 6.41
N ASN A 76 -2.99 6.39 5.22
CA ASN A 76 -2.92 7.27 4.07
C ASN A 76 -3.60 6.61 2.86
N LEU A 77 -4.39 7.39 2.14
CA LEU A 77 -5.06 6.98 0.92
C LEU A 77 -4.56 7.85 -0.26
N PHE A 78 -4.00 7.20 -1.27
CA PHE A 78 -3.55 7.83 -2.52
C PHE A 78 -4.56 7.48 -3.62
N LEU A 79 -5.26 8.51 -4.11
CA LEU A 79 -6.30 8.37 -5.14
C LEU A 79 -5.83 8.99 -6.44
N SER A 80 -6.43 8.50 -7.53
CA SER A 80 -6.25 9.01 -8.87
C SER A 80 -7.58 9.47 -9.46
N GLU A 81 -7.57 10.49 -10.30
CA GLU A 81 -8.71 10.90 -11.14
C GLU A 81 -8.37 10.48 -12.57
N ARG A 82 -8.62 9.21 -12.86
CA ARG A 82 -8.13 8.50 -14.04
C ARG A 82 -9.12 7.41 -14.46
N ASP A 83 -9.32 7.27 -15.77
CA ASP A 83 -10.19 6.25 -16.35
C ASP A 83 -9.71 4.81 -16.06
N ASP A 84 -10.65 3.91 -15.82
CA ASP A 84 -10.38 2.53 -15.37
C ASP A 84 -9.50 1.72 -16.33
N PHE A 85 -9.47 2.07 -17.63
CA PHE A 85 -8.68 1.35 -18.64
C PHE A 85 -7.30 1.97 -18.89
N THR A 86 -6.97 3.06 -18.22
CA THR A 86 -5.72 3.81 -18.43
C THR A 86 -4.62 3.41 -17.44
N ILE A 87 -4.54 2.12 -17.13
CA ILE A 87 -3.42 1.54 -16.37
C ILE A 87 -2.34 1.09 -17.36
N ASP A 88 -1.15 1.69 -17.24
CA ASP A 88 0.07 1.29 -17.96
C ASP A 88 1.34 1.63 -17.15
N MET A 89 2.50 1.28 -17.69
CA MET A 89 3.79 1.41 -17.00
C MET A 89 4.20 2.86 -16.65
N SER A 90 3.55 3.88 -17.21
CA SER A 90 3.80 5.28 -16.82
C SER A 90 3.47 5.54 -15.35
N LEU A 91 2.57 4.73 -14.76
CA LEU A 91 2.12 4.88 -13.37
C LEU A 91 3.12 4.36 -12.34
N ARG A 92 4.18 3.67 -12.77
CA ARG A 92 5.20 3.13 -11.86
C ARG A 92 5.75 4.16 -10.90
N ASN A 93 6.02 5.37 -11.37
CA ASN A 93 6.62 6.41 -10.54
C ASN A 93 5.65 6.90 -9.44
N GLU A 94 4.34 6.79 -9.64
CA GLU A 94 3.34 7.06 -8.60
C GLU A 94 3.45 6.01 -7.48
N VAL A 95 3.60 4.73 -7.85
CA VAL A 95 3.79 3.63 -6.88
C VAL A 95 5.15 3.75 -6.18
N VAL A 96 6.24 4.07 -6.90
CA VAL A 96 7.55 4.35 -6.29
C VAL A 96 7.45 5.50 -5.30
N GLY A 97 6.79 6.60 -5.66
CA GLY A 97 6.57 7.73 -4.78
C GLY A 97 5.79 7.34 -3.52
N ALA A 98 4.76 6.50 -3.65
CA ALA A 98 4.04 5.95 -2.51
C ALA A 98 4.97 5.10 -1.61
N ILE A 99 5.76 4.19 -2.18
CA ILE A 99 6.72 3.35 -1.45
C ILE A 99 7.74 4.21 -0.68
N LEU A 100 8.35 5.20 -1.33
CA LEU A 100 9.36 6.06 -0.68
C LEU A 100 8.73 6.91 0.44
N LYS A 101 7.50 7.38 0.24
CA LYS A 101 6.77 8.18 1.22
C LYS A 101 6.31 7.36 2.44
N THR A 102 5.79 6.16 2.24
CA THR A 102 5.19 5.35 3.32
C THR A 102 6.15 4.35 3.95
N ARG A 103 7.27 4.08 3.27
CA ARG A 103 8.33 3.13 3.65
C ARG A 103 7.77 1.77 4.08
N PRO A 104 6.96 1.10 3.23
CA PRO A 104 6.28 -0.13 3.57
C PRO A 104 7.25 -1.32 3.67
N THR A 105 7.13 -2.09 4.74
CA THR A 105 7.84 -3.36 4.86
C THR A 105 7.20 -4.47 4.03
N ILE A 106 5.89 -4.39 3.81
CA ILE A 106 5.08 -5.40 3.10
C ILE A 106 4.26 -4.70 2.02
N MET A 107 4.20 -5.31 0.85
CA MET A 107 3.33 -4.91 -0.26
C MET A 107 2.19 -5.91 -0.43
N ILE A 108 0.98 -5.42 -0.69
CA ILE A 108 -0.16 -6.23 -1.10
C ILE A 108 -0.67 -5.68 -2.42
N THR A 109 -0.89 -6.54 -3.41
CA THR A 109 -1.47 -6.16 -4.70
C THR A 109 -2.21 -7.36 -5.30
N HIS A 110 -2.69 -7.18 -6.53
CA HIS A 110 -3.44 -8.15 -7.30
C HIS A 110 -2.64 -9.42 -7.64
N TYR A 111 -3.39 -10.52 -7.85
CA TYR A 111 -2.80 -11.76 -8.36
C TYR A 111 -2.37 -11.58 -9.82
N PRO A 112 -1.14 -11.97 -10.23
CA PRO A 112 -0.63 -11.68 -11.57
C PRO A 112 -1.42 -12.32 -12.72
N ASP A 113 -2.09 -13.45 -12.49
CA ASP A 113 -2.91 -14.13 -13.51
C ASP A 113 -4.42 -13.98 -13.27
N ASP A 114 -4.85 -12.85 -12.68
CA ASP A 114 -6.28 -12.48 -12.56
C ASP A 114 -6.95 -12.39 -13.95
N TYR A 115 -8.26 -12.65 -14.06
CA TYR A 115 -8.97 -12.52 -15.33
C TYR A 115 -9.04 -11.05 -15.82
N ASN A 116 -8.99 -10.07 -14.92
CA ASN A 116 -9.04 -8.66 -15.23
C ASN A 116 -7.66 -8.15 -15.64
N ILE A 117 -7.51 -7.73 -16.90
CA ILE A 117 -6.24 -7.23 -17.45
C ILE A 117 -5.68 -6.03 -16.68
N ASN A 118 -6.54 -5.20 -16.09
CA ASN A 118 -6.10 -4.06 -15.30
C ASN A 118 -5.48 -4.49 -13.96
N HIS A 119 -5.96 -5.59 -13.37
CA HIS A 119 -5.37 -6.18 -12.16
C HIS A 119 -3.98 -6.73 -12.47
N GLN A 120 -3.85 -7.47 -13.58
CA GLN A 120 -2.55 -7.98 -14.04
C GLN A 120 -1.53 -6.86 -14.25
N LYS A 121 -1.93 -5.78 -14.94
CA LYS A 121 -1.08 -4.61 -15.16
C LYS A 121 -0.70 -3.91 -13.86
N CYS A 122 -1.65 -3.73 -12.95
CA CYS A 122 -1.39 -3.16 -11.62
C CYS A 122 -0.35 -3.97 -10.87
N ALA A 123 -0.49 -5.31 -10.82
CA ALA A 123 0.49 -6.20 -10.20
C ALA A 123 1.88 -6.07 -10.84
N GLN A 124 1.96 -6.03 -12.18
CA GLN A 124 3.22 -5.86 -12.90
C GLN A 124 3.91 -4.52 -12.60
N ILE A 125 3.13 -3.44 -12.51
CA ILE A 125 3.62 -2.10 -12.14
C ILE A 125 4.16 -2.12 -10.71
N VAL A 126 3.47 -2.78 -9.78
CA VAL A 126 3.91 -2.91 -8.38
C VAL A 126 5.21 -3.68 -8.29
N PHE A 127 5.36 -4.79 -9.01
CA PHE A 127 6.61 -5.55 -9.02
C PHE A 127 7.79 -4.72 -9.54
N ASP A 128 7.60 -3.97 -10.63
CA ASP A 128 8.63 -3.08 -11.15
C ASP A 128 8.92 -1.96 -10.12
N ALA A 129 7.89 -1.31 -9.57
CA ALA A 129 8.05 -0.24 -8.59
C ALA A 129 8.83 -0.66 -7.34
N VAL A 130 8.60 -1.88 -6.83
CA VAL A 130 9.36 -2.43 -5.69
C VAL A 130 10.85 -2.58 -6.02
N GLU A 131 11.17 -3.00 -7.24
CA GLU A 131 12.55 -3.09 -7.71
C GLU A 131 13.17 -1.69 -7.82
N TRP A 132 12.50 -0.76 -8.53
CA TRP A 132 13.00 0.61 -8.74
C TRP A 132 13.16 1.41 -7.44
N ALA A 133 12.23 1.31 -6.49
CA ALA A 133 12.32 2.01 -5.21
C ALA A 133 13.55 1.64 -4.39
N SER A 134 14.18 0.48 -4.66
CA SER A 134 15.38 0.02 -3.97
C SER A 134 16.71 0.52 -4.57
N HIS A 135 16.66 1.23 -5.70
CA HIS A 135 17.86 1.68 -6.42
C HIS A 135 18.49 2.93 -5.78
N THR A 136 19.53 2.71 -4.97
CA THR A 136 20.31 3.79 -4.30
C THR A 136 21.09 4.69 -5.25
N THR A 137 21.23 4.29 -6.53
CA THR A 137 21.85 5.13 -7.56
C THR A 137 20.88 6.14 -8.16
N ILE A 138 19.59 6.02 -7.86
CA ILE A 138 18.51 6.86 -8.39
C ILE A 138 17.89 7.70 -7.28
N PHE A 139 17.68 7.11 -6.11
CA PHE A 139 17.05 7.76 -4.96
C PHE A 139 18.01 7.80 -3.77
N ASP A 140 18.29 8.99 -3.25
CA ASP A 140 19.08 9.18 -2.03
C ASP A 140 18.41 8.52 -0.81
N ASP A 141 17.08 8.45 -0.81
CA ASP A 141 16.23 7.91 0.24
C ASP A 141 15.61 6.54 -0.12
N ALA A 142 16.25 5.81 -1.05
CA ALA A 142 15.81 4.51 -1.54
C ALA A 142 15.32 3.59 -0.41
N HIS A 143 14.28 2.81 -0.72
CA HIS A 143 13.62 1.94 0.23
C HIS A 143 13.51 0.52 -0.31
N ARG A 144 14.04 -0.44 0.45
CA ARG A 144 13.92 -1.86 0.15
C ARG A 144 12.79 -2.48 0.95
N VAL A 145 11.70 -2.82 0.26
CA VAL A 145 10.61 -3.63 0.80
C VAL A 145 11.13 -5.04 1.13
N GLN A 146 10.67 -5.64 2.23
CA GLN A 146 11.05 -7.02 2.59
C GLN A 146 10.47 -7.99 1.56
N ARG A 147 11.26 -8.96 1.12
CA ARG A 147 10.82 -10.08 0.26
C ARG A 147 10.71 -11.31 1.15
N ILE A 148 9.52 -11.91 1.20
CA ILE A 148 9.26 -13.18 1.91
C ILE A 148 9.49 -14.36 0.98
#